data_AF-A0A8T5B149-F1
#
_entry.id   AF-A0A8T5B149-F1
#
_cell.length_a   1.000
_cell.length_b   1.000
_cell.length_c   1.000
_cell.angle_alpha   90.00
_cell.angle_beta   90.00
_cell.angle_gamma   90.00
#
_symmetry.space_group_name_H-M   'P 1'
#
loop_
_entity.id
_entity.type
_entity.pdbx_description
1 polymer ?
#
loop_
_entity_poly.entity_id
_entity_poly.type
_entity_poly.pdbx_seq_one_letter_code
_entity_poly.pdbx_strand_id
1 'polypeptide(L)'
;MVEFVMNATGGWDGSEEDFLSDLYKIYVSWSSVFIYDENPPPVAVYLPYINIGGWNYYKTEIGDEYLAEVLFYEDNPIKVPVWSVVLDFNRRRGVCTNYAVVLVALYYAYSDTVGRRLPAAYLSMEMGDGARHGCVLLKGEGDSVAIVDWEPITAENGMIKFMPLDEARQLHSRYWWNRELNYDGIWMRPNTSRFFNSHEEFRLWLMEEF
;
A
#
# COMPACT_ATOMS: atom_id res chain seq x y z
N MET A 1 -0.82 13.46 6.36
CA MET A 1 -0.41 12.68 5.16
C MET A 1 0.26 13.54 4.11
N VAL A 2 -0.43 14.54 3.52
CA VAL A 2 0.19 15.46 2.55
C VAL A 2 1.45 16.14 3.11
N GLU A 3 1.39 16.67 4.33
CA GLU A 3 2.58 17.24 4.98
C GLU A 3 3.74 16.24 5.12
N PHE A 4 3.43 14.98 5.47
CA PHE A 4 4.45 13.92 5.56
C PHE A 4 5.10 13.67 4.19
N VAL A 5 4.27 13.54 3.14
CA VAL A 5 4.73 13.35 1.76
C VAL A 5 5.60 14.52 1.33
N MET A 6 5.13 15.75 1.50
CA MET A 6 5.88 16.94 1.10
C MET A 6 7.20 17.09 1.86
N ASN A 7 7.24 16.74 3.14
CA ASN A 7 8.48 16.70 3.91
C ASN A 7 9.43 15.59 3.43
N ALA A 8 8.89 14.45 2.98
CA ALA A 8 9.69 13.34 2.46
C ALA A 8 10.26 13.63 1.06
N THR A 9 9.49 14.27 0.18
CA THR A 9 9.86 14.46 -1.22
C THR A 9 10.55 15.77 -1.51
N GLY A 10 10.18 16.85 -0.80
CA GLY A 10 10.59 18.22 -1.14
C GLY A 10 9.73 18.86 -2.23
N GLY A 11 8.70 18.15 -2.72
CA GLY A 11 7.88 18.55 -3.85
C GLY A 11 8.37 17.97 -5.18
N TRP A 12 7.44 17.78 -6.11
CA TRP A 12 7.70 17.19 -7.43
C TRP A 12 8.16 18.24 -8.44
N ASP A 13 9.22 17.94 -9.20
CA ASP A 13 9.78 18.83 -10.23
C ASP A 13 9.12 18.70 -11.62
N GLY A 14 8.20 17.74 -11.77
CA GLY A 14 7.47 17.47 -13.02
C GLY A 14 8.07 16.35 -13.88
N SER A 15 9.22 15.79 -13.51
CA SER A 15 9.90 14.72 -14.26
C SER A 15 9.47 13.31 -13.82
N GLU A 16 9.64 12.34 -14.72
CA GLU A 16 9.42 10.92 -14.40
C GLU A 16 10.43 10.42 -13.36
N GLU A 17 11.70 10.82 -13.51
CA GLU A 17 12.78 10.41 -12.61
C GLU A 17 12.51 10.87 -11.18
N ASP A 18 12.09 12.12 -11.01
CA ASP A 18 11.72 12.64 -9.70
C ASP A 18 10.46 11.96 -9.14
N PHE A 19 9.46 11.68 -9.98
CA PHE A 19 8.28 10.92 -9.55
C PHE A 19 8.67 9.55 -9.00
N LEU A 20 9.49 8.78 -9.71
CA LEU A 20 9.94 7.45 -9.28
C LEU A 20 10.86 7.51 -8.06
N SER A 21 11.70 8.55 -7.95
CA SER A 21 12.53 8.81 -6.78
C SER A 21 11.69 9.18 -5.56
N ASP A 22 10.67 10.00 -5.73
CA ASP A 22 9.76 10.41 -4.66
C ASP A 22 8.97 9.24 -4.09
N LEU A 23 8.50 8.31 -4.92
CA LEU A 23 7.89 7.08 -4.43
C LEU A 23 8.84 6.27 -3.54
N TYR A 24 10.13 6.26 -3.86
CA TYR A 24 11.15 5.63 -3.03
C TYR A 24 11.41 6.44 -1.74
N LYS A 25 11.51 7.78 -1.80
CA LYS A 25 11.70 8.65 -0.62
C LYS A 25 10.53 8.54 0.36
N ILE A 26 9.29 8.42 -0.13
CA ILE A 26 8.09 8.18 0.68
C ILE A 26 8.21 6.85 1.42
N TYR A 27 8.58 5.77 0.71
CA TYR A 27 8.86 4.47 1.32
C TYR A 27 9.92 4.59 2.43
N VAL A 28 11.08 5.18 2.14
CA VAL A 28 12.18 5.32 3.10
C VAL A 28 11.74 6.10 4.33
N SER A 29 11.02 7.20 4.12
CA SER A 29 10.53 8.05 5.20
C SER A 29 9.55 7.28 6.09
N TRP A 30 8.63 6.52 5.49
CA TRP A 30 7.67 5.70 6.24
C TRP A 30 8.34 4.54 6.98
N SER A 31 9.20 3.78 6.31
CA SER A 31 9.91 2.65 6.91
C SER A 31 10.80 3.06 8.06
N SER A 32 11.44 4.24 7.98
CA SER A 32 12.33 4.75 9.02
C SER A 32 11.62 5.10 10.33
N VAL A 33 10.32 5.36 10.28
CA VAL A 33 9.54 5.80 11.44
C VAL A 33 8.54 4.76 11.92
N PHE A 34 8.30 3.71 11.13
CA PHE A 34 7.40 2.63 11.49
C PHE A 34 8.05 1.69 12.51
N ILE A 35 7.28 1.26 13.50
CA ILE A 35 7.69 0.34 14.55
C ILE A 35 6.90 -0.95 14.38
N TYR A 36 7.56 -2.02 13.97
CA TYR A 36 6.92 -3.33 13.89
C TYR A 36 6.58 -3.83 15.30
N ASP A 37 5.32 -4.21 15.51
CA ASP A 37 4.81 -4.81 16.74
C ASP A 37 3.81 -5.92 16.39
N GLU A 38 4.16 -7.16 16.71
CA GLU A 38 3.32 -8.35 16.46
C GLU A 38 2.06 -8.38 17.32
N ASN A 39 2.04 -7.63 18.42
CA ASN A 39 0.92 -7.55 19.35
C ASN A 39 0.54 -6.08 19.61
N PRO A 40 0.06 -5.36 18.58
CA PRO A 40 -0.33 -3.98 18.75
C PRO A 40 -1.44 -3.87 19.82
N PRO A 41 -1.47 -2.80 20.62
CA PRO A 41 -2.46 -2.64 21.68
C PRO A 41 -3.89 -2.83 21.13
N PRO A 42 -4.78 -3.51 21.88
CA PRO A 42 -6.12 -3.82 21.41
C PRO A 42 -6.88 -2.54 21.11
N VAL A 43 -7.41 -2.46 19.90
CA VAL A 43 -8.22 -1.34 19.46
C VAL A 43 -9.65 -1.56 19.94
N ALA A 44 -10.19 -0.59 20.67
CA ALA A 44 -11.61 -0.51 20.90
C ALA A 44 -12.32 -0.06 19.60
N VAL A 45 -13.39 -0.79 19.25
CA VAL A 45 -14.44 -0.50 18.25
C VAL A 45 -14.24 -1.10 16.85
N TYR A 46 -15.13 -2.05 16.53
CA TYR A 46 -15.44 -2.51 15.18
C TYR A 46 -16.29 -1.45 14.47
N LEU A 47 -15.76 -0.82 13.42
CA LEU A 47 -16.57 -0.05 12.48
C LEU A 47 -16.60 -0.78 11.13
N PRO A 48 -17.78 -1.13 10.60
CA PRO A 48 -17.88 -1.42 9.18
C PRO A 48 -17.76 -0.08 8.43
N TYR A 49 -17.09 -0.04 7.28
CA TYR A 49 -17.52 0.56 6.01
C TYR A 49 -16.34 0.56 5.02
N ILE A 50 -16.69 0.37 3.75
CA ILE A 50 -15.87 0.53 2.55
C ILE A 50 -15.85 2.01 2.21
N ASN A 51 -14.72 2.60 1.79
CA ASN A 51 -14.62 3.71 0.81
C ASN A 51 -13.17 3.86 0.30
N ILE A 52 -12.87 4.79 -0.62
CA ILE A 52 -11.53 5.29 -0.98
C ILE A 52 -11.60 6.81 -1.00
N GLY A 53 -10.70 7.49 -0.26
CA GLY A 53 -10.27 8.86 -0.57
C GLY A 53 -10.35 9.85 0.59
N GLY A 54 -9.22 10.04 1.28
CA GLY A 54 -9.00 11.03 2.34
C GLY A 54 -8.77 10.38 3.71
N TRP A 55 -7.80 10.89 4.49
CA TRP A 55 -7.52 10.43 5.86
C TRP A 55 -7.73 11.56 6.85
N ASN A 56 -8.52 11.32 7.88
CA ASN A 56 -8.69 12.19 9.03
C ASN A 56 -8.10 11.55 10.29
N TYR A 57 -7.69 12.37 11.23
CA TYR A 57 -7.26 11.91 12.54
C TYR A 57 -8.47 11.83 13.47
N TYR A 58 -8.77 10.64 13.99
CA TYR A 58 -9.75 10.43 15.04
C TYR A 58 -9.06 10.50 16.40
N LYS A 59 -9.44 11.46 17.25
CA LYS A 59 -8.94 11.51 18.63
C LYS A 59 -9.91 10.76 19.54
N THR A 60 -9.43 9.80 20.32
CA THR A 60 -10.23 9.18 21.38
C THR A 60 -10.37 10.12 22.56
N GLU A 61 -11.33 9.83 23.44
CA GLU A 61 -11.57 10.59 24.68
C GLU A 61 -10.36 10.54 25.64
N ILE A 62 -9.47 9.55 25.48
CA ILE A 62 -8.23 9.40 26.26
C ILE A 62 -7.01 10.04 25.57
N GLY A 63 -7.21 10.71 24.43
CA GLY A 63 -6.18 11.52 23.76
C GLY A 63 -5.35 10.80 22.70
N ASP A 64 -5.62 9.53 22.40
CA ASP A 64 -4.93 8.81 21.32
C ASP A 64 -5.45 9.28 19.95
N GLU A 65 -4.57 9.45 18.97
CA GLU A 65 -4.93 9.82 17.60
C GLU A 65 -4.79 8.63 16.66
N TYR A 66 -5.88 8.25 16.02
CA TYR A 66 -5.95 7.17 15.06
C TYR A 66 -6.15 7.73 13.67
N LEU A 67 -5.46 7.15 12.70
CA LEU A 67 -5.73 7.45 11.30
C LEU A 67 -7.05 6.76 10.91
N ALA A 68 -8.08 7.54 10.55
CA ALA A 68 -9.39 7.07 10.14
C ALA A 68 -9.74 7.61 8.75
N GLU A 69 -10.27 6.76 7.89
CA GLU A 69 -10.61 7.11 6.51
C GLU A 69 -11.85 8.04 6.41
N VAL A 70 -11.86 8.95 5.43
CA VAL A 70 -13.02 9.73 4.95
C VAL A 70 -13.06 9.65 3.41
N LEU A 71 -14.11 10.19 2.77
CA LEU A 71 -14.63 9.79 1.44
C LEU A 71 -14.57 10.89 0.36
N PHE A 72 -14.18 10.49 -0.88
CA PHE A 72 -14.73 10.79 -2.24
C PHE A 72 -13.70 11.16 -3.35
N TYR A 73 -13.71 10.38 -4.45
CA TYR A 73 -13.53 10.83 -5.85
C TYR A 73 -14.53 10.05 -6.71
N GLU A 74 -15.50 10.73 -7.35
CA GLU A 74 -16.51 10.08 -8.22
C GLU A 74 -15.91 9.41 -9.47
N ASP A 75 -14.68 9.78 -9.83
CA ASP A 75 -13.98 9.29 -11.02
C ASP A 75 -12.94 8.20 -10.74
N ASN A 76 -12.93 7.55 -9.57
CA ASN A 76 -11.99 6.44 -9.33
C ASN A 76 -12.42 5.20 -10.16
N PRO A 77 -11.68 4.79 -11.20
CA PRO A 77 -12.13 3.74 -12.12
C PRO A 77 -12.00 2.35 -11.50
N ILE A 78 -11.26 2.26 -10.39
CA ILE A 78 -11.10 1.03 -9.67
C ILE A 78 -11.99 1.15 -8.44
N LYS A 79 -13.17 0.52 -8.53
CA LYS A 79 -14.12 0.36 -7.43
C LYS A 79 -13.55 -0.58 -6.35
N VAL A 80 -12.38 -0.27 -5.80
CA VAL A 80 -11.72 -1.09 -4.77
C VAL A 80 -12.25 -0.66 -3.40
N PRO A 81 -12.69 -1.61 -2.57
CA PRO A 81 -12.90 -1.35 -1.16
C PRO A 81 -11.60 -1.02 -0.41
N VAL A 82 -11.43 0.21 0.10
CA VAL A 82 -10.36 0.51 1.05
C VAL A 82 -10.82 0.29 2.50
N TRP A 83 -9.82 -0.11 3.31
CA TRP A 83 -9.96 -0.54 4.70
C TRP A 83 -9.42 0.53 5.62
N SER A 84 -10.19 0.85 6.65
CA SER A 84 -9.64 1.53 7.82
C SER A 84 -8.67 0.58 8.52
N VAL A 85 -7.38 0.91 8.48
CA VAL A 85 -6.41 0.31 9.37
C VAL A 85 -6.37 1.13 10.63
N VAL A 86 -6.55 0.47 11.77
CA VAL A 86 -6.34 1.13 13.04
C VAL A 86 -4.86 1.06 13.38
N LEU A 87 -4.19 2.17 13.10
CA LEU A 87 -2.83 2.44 13.50
C LEU A 87 -2.87 3.57 14.54
N ASP A 88 -2.23 3.37 15.68
CA ASP A 88 -1.80 4.49 16.52
C ASP A 88 -0.72 5.24 15.76
N PHE A 89 -1.12 6.30 15.03
CA PHE A 89 -0.23 7.02 14.13
C PHE A 89 0.84 7.80 14.90
N ASN A 90 0.56 8.20 16.14
CA ASN A 90 1.53 8.84 17.02
C ASN A 90 2.65 7.87 17.42
N ARG A 91 2.30 6.61 17.69
CA ARG A 91 3.28 5.55 17.98
C ARG A 91 3.86 4.88 16.75
N ARG A 92 3.25 5.09 15.57
CA ARG A 92 3.66 4.55 14.26
C ARG A 92 3.86 3.04 14.31
N ARG A 93 2.99 2.35 15.05
CA ARG A 93 3.22 0.97 15.49
C ARG A 93 2.16 0.00 14.98
N GLY A 94 2.58 -1.11 14.37
CA GLY A 94 1.66 -2.17 13.92
C GLY A 94 2.35 -3.35 13.24
N VAL A 95 1.58 -4.16 12.52
CA VAL A 95 2.06 -5.30 11.73
C VAL A 95 2.20 -4.95 10.24
N CYS A 96 2.61 -5.91 9.41
CA CYS A 96 2.79 -5.74 7.96
C CYS A 96 1.57 -5.15 7.25
N THR A 97 0.36 -5.53 7.66
CA THR A 97 -0.88 -4.98 7.10
C THR A 97 -1.03 -3.50 7.40
N ASN A 98 -0.70 -3.07 8.63
CA ASN A 98 -0.75 -1.65 8.97
C ASN A 98 0.27 -0.85 8.18
N TYR A 99 1.48 -1.38 8.05
CA TYR A 99 2.56 -0.78 7.29
C TYR A 99 2.15 -0.53 5.83
N ALA A 100 1.69 -1.57 5.14
CA ALA A 100 1.37 -1.52 3.72
C ALA A 100 0.17 -0.60 3.42
N VAL A 101 -0.88 -0.61 4.25
CA VAL A 101 -2.04 0.26 4.02
C VAL A 101 -1.68 1.74 4.19
N VAL A 102 -0.87 2.09 5.20
CA VAL A 102 -0.43 3.49 5.37
C VAL A 102 0.51 3.89 4.23
N LEU A 103 1.34 2.99 3.73
CA LEU A 103 2.19 3.29 2.59
C LEU A 103 1.37 3.54 1.31
N VAL A 104 0.36 2.71 1.03
CA VAL A 104 -0.63 2.95 -0.06
C VAL A 104 -1.28 4.33 0.08
N ALA A 105 -1.65 4.71 1.30
CA ALA A 105 -2.23 6.01 1.58
C ALA A 105 -1.27 7.18 1.30
N LEU A 106 0.00 7.04 1.65
CA LEU A 106 1.02 8.04 1.34
C LEU A 106 1.22 8.18 -0.16
N TYR A 107 1.18 7.07 -0.90
CA TYR A 107 1.26 7.09 -2.36
C TYR A 107 0.06 7.78 -3.02
N TYR A 108 -1.16 7.55 -2.54
CA TYR A 108 -2.32 8.30 -3.01
C TYR A 108 -2.23 9.78 -2.66
N ALA A 109 -1.81 10.13 -1.44
CA ALA A 109 -1.63 11.52 -1.06
C ALA A 109 -0.61 12.24 -1.95
N TYR A 110 0.48 11.55 -2.33
CA TYR A 110 1.44 12.07 -3.30
C TYR A 110 0.84 12.20 -4.70
N SER A 111 0.22 11.14 -5.22
CA SER A 111 -0.48 11.07 -6.50
C SER A 111 -1.45 12.24 -6.69
N ASP A 112 -2.28 12.52 -5.68
CA ASP A 112 -3.22 13.65 -5.67
C ASP A 112 -2.49 15.00 -5.67
N THR A 113 -1.42 15.13 -4.88
CA THR A 113 -0.63 16.36 -4.77
C THR A 113 0.02 16.74 -6.10
N VAL A 114 0.50 15.73 -6.84
CA VAL A 114 1.18 15.93 -8.12
C VAL A 114 0.24 15.90 -9.33
N GLY A 115 -1.04 15.56 -9.13
CA GLY A 115 -2.02 15.46 -10.20
C GLY A 115 -1.74 14.33 -11.20
N ARG A 116 -1.05 13.28 -10.76
CA ARG A 116 -0.69 12.12 -11.59
C ARG A 116 -1.30 10.87 -11.01
N ARG A 117 -1.93 10.05 -11.84
CA ARG A 117 -2.57 8.82 -11.41
C ARG A 117 -1.53 7.74 -11.06
N LEU A 118 -1.67 7.15 -9.87
CA LEU A 118 -0.88 6.03 -9.40
C LEU A 118 -1.78 5.02 -8.69
N PRO A 119 -2.32 4.01 -9.39
CA PRO A 119 -3.09 2.98 -8.72
C PRO A 119 -2.17 2.19 -7.77
N ALA A 120 -2.46 2.32 -6.47
CA ALA A 120 -1.75 1.63 -5.40
C ALA A 120 -2.72 0.73 -4.63
N ALA A 121 -2.27 -0.46 -4.24
CA ALA A 121 -3.09 -1.43 -3.56
C ALA A 121 -2.30 -2.23 -2.52
N TYR A 122 -3.02 -2.76 -1.53
CA TYR A 122 -2.49 -3.72 -0.59
C TYR A 122 -2.49 -5.13 -1.20
N LEU A 123 -1.33 -5.74 -1.34
CA LEU A 123 -1.16 -7.09 -1.85
C LEU A 123 -1.03 -8.08 -0.69
N SER A 124 -1.98 -9.03 -0.62
CA SER A 124 -1.87 -10.19 0.25
C SER A 124 -0.94 -11.20 -0.37
N MET A 125 -0.21 -11.91 0.48
CA MET A 125 0.44 -13.13 0.09
C MET A 125 0.33 -14.19 1.16
N GLU A 126 0.07 -15.41 0.71
CA GLU A 126 0.21 -16.63 1.49
C GLU A 126 1.56 -17.28 1.14
N MET A 127 2.34 -17.57 2.17
CA MET A 127 3.58 -18.34 2.07
C MET A 127 3.26 -19.83 2.21
N GLY A 128 4.06 -20.71 1.61
CA GLY A 128 3.81 -22.17 1.59
C GLY A 128 3.67 -22.89 2.95
N ASP A 129 3.92 -22.21 4.08
CA ASP A 129 3.66 -22.69 5.44
C ASP A 129 2.32 -22.20 6.04
N GLY A 130 1.50 -21.51 5.24
CA GLY A 130 0.24 -20.90 5.64
C GLY A 130 0.39 -19.52 6.30
N ALA A 131 1.62 -19.01 6.46
CA ALA A 131 1.84 -17.66 6.96
C ALA A 131 1.32 -16.63 5.95
N ARG A 132 0.71 -15.55 6.47
CA ARG A 132 0.22 -14.44 5.65
C ARG A 132 1.06 -13.20 5.85
N HIS A 133 1.27 -12.48 4.75
CA HIS A 133 2.00 -11.24 4.75
C HIS A 133 1.37 -10.22 3.81
N GLY A 134 1.63 -8.95 4.10
CA GLY A 134 1.03 -7.82 3.42
C GLY A 134 2.08 -6.86 2.89
N CYS A 135 1.99 -6.53 1.60
CA CYS A 135 2.88 -5.60 0.93
C CYS A 135 2.08 -4.64 0.05
N VAL A 136 2.76 -3.73 -0.64
CA VAL A 136 2.16 -2.76 -1.55
C VAL A 136 2.43 -3.16 -2.99
N LEU A 137 1.39 -3.06 -3.82
CA LEU A 137 1.45 -3.17 -5.27
C LEU A 137 1.14 -1.80 -5.87
N LEU A 138 2.03 -1.30 -6.71
CA LEU A 138 1.82 -0.13 -7.55
C LEU A 138 1.61 -0.61 -8.98
N LYS A 139 0.57 -0.12 -9.64
CA LYS A 139 0.26 -0.44 -11.04
C LYS A 139 0.85 0.63 -11.96
N GLY A 140 1.65 0.22 -12.92
CA GLY A 140 2.10 1.03 -14.05
C GLY A 140 1.27 0.72 -15.30
N GLU A 141 1.65 1.27 -16.44
CA GLU A 141 0.95 1.00 -17.70
C GLU A 141 1.07 -0.49 -18.12
N GLY A 142 0.02 -1.04 -18.73
CA GLY A 142 -0.01 -2.45 -19.14
C GLY A 142 0.11 -3.42 -17.96
N ASP A 143 0.93 -4.46 -18.11
CA ASP A 143 1.20 -5.46 -17.05
C ASP A 143 2.33 -5.06 -16.10
N SER A 144 2.81 -3.82 -16.18
CA SER A 144 3.92 -3.35 -15.38
C SER A 144 3.47 -3.03 -13.96
N VAL A 145 4.24 -3.50 -12.98
CA VAL A 145 3.98 -3.30 -11.56
C VAL A 145 5.26 -2.99 -10.81
N ALA A 146 5.11 -2.36 -9.65
CA ALA A 146 6.14 -2.31 -8.63
C ALA A 146 5.61 -2.91 -7.33
N ILE A 147 6.46 -3.64 -6.61
CA ILE A 147 6.14 -4.26 -5.32
C ILE A 147 7.01 -3.61 -4.24
N VAL A 148 6.37 -3.11 -3.19
CA VAL A 148 7.04 -2.55 -2.01
C VAL A 148 6.62 -3.34 -0.79
N ASP A 149 7.56 -4.12 -0.24
CA ASP A 149 7.42 -4.86 1.01
C ASP A 149 8.07 -4.02 2.15
N TRP A 150 8.60 -4.66 3.20
CA TRP A 150 9.53 -4.05 4.15
C TRP A 150 10.71 -3.38 3.44
N GLU A 151 11.08 -3.92 2.28
CA GLU A 151 11.98 -3.32 1.31
C GLU A 151 11.30 -3.23 -0.06
N PRO A 152 11.64 -2.24 -0.90
CA PRO A 152 11.11 -2.12 -2.24
C PRO A 152 11.74 -3.20 -3.11
N ILE A 153 10.97 -4.27 -3.33
CA ILE A 153 11.36 -5.44 -4.13
C ILE A 153 11.75 -5.03 -5.55
N THR A 154 11.03 -4.03 -6.07
CA THR A 154 11.26 -3.46 -7.39
C THR A 154 11.76 -2.03 -7.27
N ALA A 155 13.04 -1.89 -6.89
CA ALA A 155 13.74 -0.60 -6.88
C ALA A 155 15.17 -0.75 -7.39
N GLU A 156 15.68 0.34 -7.95
CA GLU A 156 17.04 0.44 -8.46
C GLU A 156 17.53 1.88 -8.27
N ASN A 157 18.74 2.07 -7.73
CA ASN A 157 19.37 3.39 -7.55
C ASN A 157 18.49 4.42 -6.81
N GLY A 158 17.71 4.00 -5.81
CA GLY A 158 16.85 4.90 -5.04
C GLY A 158 15.60 5.35 -5.78
N MET A 159 15.17 4.59 -6.78
CA MET A 159 13.93 4.81 -7.53
C MET A 159 13.10 3.54 -7.55
N ILE A 160 11.77 3.70 -7.47
CA ILE A 160 10.85 2.60 -7.75
C ILE A 160 10.90 2.26 -9.24
N LYS A 161 10.90 0.95 -9.55
CA LYS A 161 10.96 0.45 -10.92
C LYS A 161 9.71 -0.37 -11.24
N PHE A 162 9.00 0.02 -12.29
CA PHE A 162 7.92 -0.79 -12.84
C PHE A 162 8.47 -1.84 -13.80
N MET A 163 7.99 -3.07 -13.69
CA MET A 163 8.41 -4.20 -14.51
C MET A 163 7.27 -5.21 -14.66
N PRO A 164 7.35 -6.15 -15.63
CA PRO A 164 6.30 -7.15 -15.80
C PRO A 164 6.01 -7.90 -14.50
N LEU A 165 4.73 -8.17 -14.22
CA LEU A 165 4.30 -8.85 -12.98
C LEU A 165 5.09 -10.14 -12.72
N ASP A 166 5.30 -10.98 -13.74
CA ASP A 166 5.97 -12.26 -13.56
C ASP A 166 7.45 -12.08 -13.14
N GLU A 167 8.12 -11.01 -13.58
CA GLU A 167 9.47 -10.66 -13.13
C GLU A 167 9.47 -10.13 -11.70
N ALA A 168 8.54 -9.22 -11.38
CA ALA A 168 8.36 -8.69 -10.03
C ALA A 168 8.08 -9.82 -9.01
N ARG A 169 7.27 -10.82 -9.40
CA ARG A 169 6.98 -12.02 -8.60
C ARG A 169 8.21 -12.86 -8.32
N GLN A 170 9.08 -13.05 -9.31
CA GLN A 170 10.32 -13.80 -9.14
C GLN A 170 11.29 -13.07 -8.19
N LEU A 171 11.42 -11.74 -8.31
CA LEU A 171 12.17 -10.94 -7.35
C LEU A 171 11.60 -11.06 -5.93
N HIS A 172 10.28 -10.99 -5.81
CA HIS A 172 9.62 -11.11 -4.52
C HIS A 172 9.82 -12.48 -3.88
N SER A 173 9.72 -13.56 -4.66
CA SER A 173 10.02 -14.92 -4.17
C SER A 173 11.46 -15.04 -3.69
N ARG A 174 12.43 -14.48 -4.42
CA ARG A 174 13.84 -14.46 -4.01
C ARG A 174 14.05 -13.73 -2.68
N TYR A 175 13.38 -12.59 -2.49
CA TYR A 175 13.41 -11.84 -1.23
C TYR A 175 12.94 -12.70 -0.05
N TRP A 176 11.86 -13.46 -0.24
CA TRP A 176 11.35 -14.42 0.75
C TRP A 176 12.03 -15.80 0.69
N TRP A 177 13.36 -15.84 0.49
CA TRP A 177 14.18 -17.07 0.49
C TRP A 177 13.73 -18.15 -0.52
N ASN A 178 13.29 -17.74 -1.71
CA ASN A 178 12.75 -18.61 -2.76
C ASN A 178 11.50 -19.40 -2.32
N ARG A 179 10.71 -18.87 -1.39
CA ARG A 179 9.40 -19.43 -1.05
C ARG A 179 8.46 -19.32 -2.24
N GLU A 180 7.61 -20.32 -2.41
CA GLU A 180 6.46 -20.19 -3.29
C GLU A 180 5.51 -19.15 -2.70
N LEU A 181 5.27 -18.08 -3.46
CA LEU A 181 4.40 -16.98 -3.07
C LEU A 181 3.09 -17.09 -3.84
N ASN A 182 2.02 -17.36 -3.11
CA ASN A 182 0.68 -17.28 -3.68
C ASN A 182 0.11 -15.90 -3.39
N TYR A 183 -0.14 -15.14 -4.46
CA TYR A 183 -0.88 -13.90 -4.35
C TYR A 183 -2.35 -14.27 -4.31
N ASP A 184 -2.83 -14.57 -3.11
CA ASP A 184 -4.19 -15.04 -2.87
C ASP A 184 -5.24 -13.90 -2.96
N GLY A 185 -4.77 -12.68 -3.25
CA GLY A 185 -5.55 -11.53 -3.71
C GLY A 185 -4.89 -10.20 -3.32
N ILE A 186 -5.42 -9.11 -3.85
CA ILE A 186 -5.39 -7.83 -3.12
C ILE A 186 -6.31 -8.06 -1.91
N TRP A 187 -5.75 -8.29 -0.72
CA TRP A 187 -6.59 -8.63 0.43
C TRP A 187 -7.38 -7.41 0.86
N MET A 188 -8.66 -7.64 1.05
CA MET A 188 -9.58 -6.61 1.47
C MET A 188 -10.49 -7.17 2.55
N ARG A 189 -9.91 -7.77 3.62
CA ARG A 189 -10.53 -8.14 4.91
C ARG A 189 -9.58 -9.01 5.73
N PRO A 190 -9.64 -9.01 7.07
CA PRO A 190 -9.02 -10.06 7.89
C PRO A 190 -9.75 -11.41 7.81
N ASN A 191 -10.97 -11.47 7.29
CA ASN A 191 -11.75 -12.70 7.15
C ASN A 191 -12.75 -12.59 5.98
N THR A 192 -12.62 -13.51 5.01
CA THR A 192 -13.65 -14.03 4.06
C THR A 192 -13.94 -13.40 2.69
N SER A 193 -13.20 -12.41 2.17
CA SER A 193 -13.43 -11.99 0.75
C SER A 193 -12.14 -11.64 0.00
N ARG A 194 -11.82 -12.43 -1.02
CA ARG A 194 -10.82 -12.08 -2.05
C ARG A 194 -11.44 -11.04 -2.99
N PHE A 195 -10.71 -9.98 -3.34
CA PHE A 195 -11.19 -9.00 -4.35
C PHE A 195 -11.29 -9.64 -5.73
N PHE A 196 -10.32 -10.50 -6.06
CA PHE A 196 -10.32 -11.33 -7.25
C PHE A 196 -10.64 -12.77 -6.87
N ASN A 197 -11.58 -13.38 -7.59
CA ASN A 197 -11.97 -14.77 -7.42
C ASN A 197 -10.93 -15.73 -8.04
N SER A 198 -10.01 -15.23 -8.86
CA SER A 198 -8.94 -16.01 -9.49
C SER A 198 -7.69 -15.18 -9.82
N HIS A 199 -6.57 -15.88 -10.06
CA HIS A 199 -5.34 -15.27 -10.59
C HIS A 199 -5.56 -14.62 -11.97
N GLU A 200 -6.46 -15.20 -12.78
CA GLU A 200 -6.81 -14.66 -14.09
C GLU A 200 -7.55 -13.32 -13.97
N GLU A 201 -8.49 -13.21 -13.02
CA GLU A 201 -9.21 -11.96 -12.76
C GLU A 201 -8.26 -10.85 -12.30
N PHE A 202 -7.26 -11.19 -11.48
CA PHE A 202 -6.18 -10.27 -11.13
C PHE A 202 -5.33 -9.85 -12.34
N ARG A 203 -4.94 -10.79 -13.21
CA ARG A 203 -4.19 -10.48 -14.44
C ARG A 203 -5.00 -9.58 -15.37
N LEU A 204 -6.29 -9.86 -15.57
CA LEU A 204 -7.16 -9.04 -16.41
C LEU A 204 -7.26 -7.61 -15.87
N TRP A 205 -7.45 -7.44 -14.56
CA TRP A 205 -7.44 -6.14 -13.91
C TRP A 205 -6.12 -5.38 -14.09
N LEU A 206 -4.97 -6.08 -14.09
CA LEU A 206 -3.69 -5.45 -14.41
C LEU A 206 -3.64 -4.95 -15.85
N MET A 207 -4.17 -5.73 -16.80
CA MET A 207 -4.14 -5.37 -18.22
C MET A 207 -5.12 -4.26 -18.61
N GLU A 208 -6.10 -3.92 -17.75
CA GLU A 208 -7.03 -2.82 -18.02
C GLU A 208 -6.32 -1.46 -18.04
N GLU A 209 -6.51 -0.69 -19.11
CA GLU A 209 -6.02 0.68 -19.23
C GLU A 209 -6.73 1.59 -18.22
N PHE A 210 -5.99 2.57 -17.70
CA PHE A 210 -6.48 3.49 -16.69
C PHE A 210 -6.32 4.95 -17.10
#